data_AF-A0A511WR50-F1
#
_entry.id   AF-A0A511WR50-F1
#
_cell.length_a   1.000
_cell.length_b   1.000
_cell.length_c   1.000
_cell.angle_alpha   90.00
_cell.angle_beta   90.00
_cell.angle_gamma   90.00
#
_symmetry.space_group_name_H-M   'P 1'
#
loop_
_entity.id
_entity.type
_entity.pdbx_description
1 polymer ?
#
loop_
_entity_poly.entity_id
_entity_poly.type
_entity_poly.pdbx_seq_one_letter_code
_entity_poly.pdbx_strand_id
1 'polypeptide(L)' 'MKNHLRTAVESMKEHYIQKLIDAGMYQASDEMLKSLTLTELEALASRVERP' A
#
# COMPACT_ATOMS: atom_id res chain seq x y z
N MET A 1 6.74 -25.48 3.24
CA MET A 1 5.77 -24.81 2.34
C MET A 1 5.94 -23.31 2.52
N LYS A 2 6.38 -22.60 1.49
CA LYS A 2 6.57 -21.13 1.58
C LYS A 2 5.19 -20.47 1.60
N ASN A 3 5.01 -19.43 2.41
CA ASN A 3 3.72 -18.74 2.58
C ASN A 3 3.39 -17.92 1.33
N HIS A 4 2.93 -18.59 0.26
CA HIS A 4 2.51 -17.96 -1.00
C HIS A 4 1.44 -16.90 -0.76
N LEU A 5 0.50 -17.16 0.15
CA LEU A 5 -0.53 -16.20 0.55
C LEU A 5 0.09 -14.93 1.16
N ARG A 6 1.04 -15.10 2.11
CA ARG A 6 1.75 -13.96 2.71
C ARG A 6 2.50 -13.16 1.66
N THR A 7 3.18 -13.84 0.74
CA THR A 7 3.94 -13.18 -0.33
C THR A 7 3.01 -12.35 -1.22
N ALA A 8 1.87 -12.91 -1.63
CA ALA A 8 0.87 -12.19 -2.43
C ALA A 8 0.33 -10.96 -1.68
N VAL A 9 0.03 -11.09 -0.38
CA VAL A 9 -0.45 -9.97 0.44
C VAL A 9 0.60 -8.86 0.55
N GLU A 10 1.87 -9.20 0.83
CA GLU A 10 2.94 -8.20 0.89
C GLU A 10 3.15 -7.49 -0.46
N SER A 11 3.12 -8.23 -1.58
CA SER A 11 3.21 -7.62 -2.92
C SER A 11 2.04 -6.66 -3.20
N MET A 12 0.82 -6.99 -2.75
CA MET A 12 -0.31 -6.08 -2.87
C MET A 12 -0.16 -4.85 -1.98
N LYS A 13 0.38 -4.99 -0.76
CA LYS A 13 0.68 -3.85 0.11
C LYS A 13 1.69 -2.91 -0.55
N GLU A 14 2.79 -3.45 -1.06
CA GLU A 14 3.82 -2.68 -1.77
C GLU A 14 3.23 -1.92 -2.97
N HIS A 15 2.35 -2.55 -3.74
CA HIS A 15 1.66 -1.90 -4.85
C HIS A 15 0.87 -0.65 -4.42
N TYR A 16 0.07 -0.74 -3.35
CA TYR A 16 -0.70 0.40 -2.87
C TYR A 16 0.18 1.48 -2.23
N ILE A 17 1.24 1.10 -1.51
CA ILE A 17 2.23 2.05 -0.97
C ILE A 17 2.87 2.85 -2.11
N GLN A 18 3.33 2.18 -3.16
CA GLN A 18 3.95 2.85 -4.29
C GLN A 18 2.97 3.80 -4.98
N LYS A 19 1.71 3.38 -5.18
CA LYS A 19 0.66 4.23 -5.76
C LYS A 19 0.41 5.51 -4.94
N LEU A 20 0.42 5.41 -3.62
CA LEU A 20 0.26 6.55 -2.71
C LEU A 20 1.46 7.52 -2.77
N ILE A 21 2.66 6.99 -2.94
CA ILE A 21 3.89 7.77 -3.12
C ILE A 21 3.91 8.46 -4.48
N ASP A 22 3.56 7.74 -5.55
CA ASP A 22 3.53 8.25 -6.92
C ASP A 22 2.50 9.38 -7.11
N ALA A 23 1.42 9.34 -6.33
CA ALA A 23 0.43 10.41 -6.27
C ALA A 23 0.90 11.65 -5.49
N GLY A 24 2.09 11.62 -4.88
CA GLY A 24 2.64 12.70 -4.07
C GLY A 24 1.96 12.90 -2.72
N MET A 25 1.08 11.98 -2.31
CA MET A 25 0.33 12.08 -1.05
C MET A 25 1.18 11.70 0.17
N TYR A 26 2.17 10.83 -0.02
CA TYR A 26 3.05 10.32 1.03
C TYR A 26 4.49 10.22 0.55
N GLN A 27 5.44 10.16 1.49
CA GLN A 27 6.86 9.98 1.19
C GLN A 27 7.27 8.52 1.40
N ALA A 28 8.28 8.06 0.66
CA ALA A 28 8.82 6.70 0.82
C ALA A 28 9.43 6.44 2.22
N SER A 29 9.86 7.49 2.91
CA SER A 29 10.35 7.44 4.30
C SER A 29 9.24 7.40 5.34
N ASP A 30 7.98 7.45 4.93
CA ASP A 30 6.85 7.46 5.84
C ASP A 30 6.59 6.04 6.37
N GLU A 31 7.19 5.74 7.52
CA GLU A 31 7.05 4.44 8.20
C GLU A 31 5.59 4.11 8.56
N MET A 32 4.72 5.12 8.62
CA MET A 32 3.28 4.92 8.80
C MET A 32 2.71 3.96 7.75
N LEU A 33 3.10 4.12 6.48
CA LEU A 33 2.57 3.30 5.38
C LEU A 33 2.88 1.80 5.53
N LYS A 34 4.03 1.46 6.12
CA LYS A 34 4.43 0.07 6.34
C LYS A 34 3.63 -0.60 7.47
N SER A 35 3.14 0.21 8.43
CA SER A 35 2.34 -0.25 9.56
C SER A 35 0.88 -0.56 9.19
N LEU A 36 0.41 -0.03 8.05
CA LEU A 36 -0.97 -0.21 7.60
C LEU A 36 -1.23 -1.63 7.09
N THR A 37 -2.47 -2.07 7.28
CA THR A 37 -3.01 -3.28 6.69
C THR A 37 -3.31 -3.08 5.21
N LEU A 38 -3.47 -4.18 4.47
CA LEU A 38 -3.79 -4.14 3.05
C LEU A 38 -5.08 -3.34 2.76
N THR A 39 -6.13 -3.54 3.56
CA THR A 39 -7.42 -2.87 3.38
C THR A 39 -7.35 -1.38 3.68
N GLU A 40 -6.52 -0.95 4.64
CA GLU A 40 -6.30 0.47 4.91
C GLU A 40 -5.56 1.16 3.76
N LEU A 41 -4.55 0.49 3.20
CA LEU A 41 -3.82 0.99 2.01
C LEU A 41 -4.73 1.10 0.79
N GLU A 42 -5.58 0.09 0.55
CA GLU A 42 -6.59 0.12 -0.51
C GLU A 42 -7.58 1.28 -0.33
N ALA A 43 -8.08 1.48 0.90
CA ALA A 43 -8.99 2.58 1.21
C ALA A 43 -8.35 3.95 0.95
N LEU A 44 -7.08 4.14 1.32
CA LEU A 44 -6.33 5.36 1.01
C LEU A 44 -6.14 5.54 -0.51
N ALA A 45 -5.71 4.49 -1.20
CA ALA A 45 -5.48 4.53 -2.64
C ALA A 45 -6.76 4.84 -3.45
N SER A 46 -7.92 4.33 -3.01
CA SER A 46 -9.21 4.61 -3.65
C SER A 46 -9.64 6.08 -3.59
N ARG A 47 -9.13 6.83 -2.60
CA ARG A 47 -9.39 8.27 -2.46
C ARG A 47 -8.57 9.09 -3.45
N VAL A 48 -7.41 8.58 -3.85
CA VAL A 48 -6.53 9.21 -4.86
C VAL A 48 -7.11 9.05 -6.27
N GLU A 49 -7.85 7.96 -6.54
CA GLU A 49 -8.47 7.73 -7.85
C GLU A 49 -9.76 8.51 -8.09
N ARG A 50 -10.32 9.17 -7.06
CA ARG A 50 -11.49 10.04 -7.25
C ARG A 50 -11.04 11.47 -7.58
N PRO A 51 -11.37 12.00 -8.77
CA PRO A 51 -11.15 13.40 -9.11
C PRO A 51 -12.01 14.35 -8.27
#